data_AF-A0A495R276-F1
#
_entry.id   AF-A0A495R276-F1
#
_cell.length_a   1.000
_cell.length_b   1.000
_cell.length_c   1.000
_cell.angle_alpha   90.00
_cell.angle_beta   90.00
_cell.angle_gamma   90.00
#
_symmetry.space_group_name_H-M   'P 1'
#
loop_
_entity.id
_entity.type
_entity.pdbx_description
1 polymer ?
#
loop_
_entity_poly.entity_id
_entity_poly.type
_entity_poly.pdbx_seq_one_letter_code
_entity_poly.pdbx_strand_id
1 'polypeptide(L)'
;MTFRLPEERVPETEPWRDRKFLRWAYHERGLSPRTIAFELGVETARVTVYMESLGILRPWRHEDTLRRLHVEQGLSADEIAARDEFDCSPTTVRKYLSRYGLTNEDPDDVTYGRLDELNSV
;
A
#
# COMPACT_ATOMS: atom_id res chain seq x y z
N MET A 1 1.98 3.57 24.89
CA MET A 1 1.10 3.40 23.72
C MET A 1 0.37 2.08 23.85
N THR A 2 -0.96 2.10 23.88
CA THR A 2 -1.76 0.88 23.98
C THR A 2 -2.00 0.38 22.55
N PHE A 3 -1.35 -0.71 22.16
CA PHE A 3 -1.49 -1.33 20.84
C PHE A 3 -2.81 -2.11 20.67
N ARG A 4 -3.75 -1.92 21.60
CA ARG A 4 -5.04 -2.62 21.64
C ARG A 4 -6.01 -2.06 20.61
N LEU A 5 -6.73 -2.93 19.91
CA LEU A 5 -7.84 -2.55 19.05
C LEU A 5 -9.07 -2.17 19.92
N PRO A 6 -9.65 -0.98 19.76
CA PRO A 6 -10.88 -0.62 20.45
C PRO A 6 -12.02 -1.47 19.91
N GLU A 7 -12.71 -2.18 20.81
CA GLU A 7 -13.78 -3.13 20.50
C GLU A 7 -14.89 -2.48 19.66
N GLU A 8 -15.19 -1.20 19.88
CA GLU A 8 -16.22 -0.45 19.15
C GLU A 8 -15.95 -0.30 17.64
N ARG A 9 -14.68 -0.34 17.21
CA ARG A 9 -14.32 -0.24 15.79
C ARG A 9 -14.07 -1.59 15.11
N VAL A 10 -14.05 -2.68 15.86
CA VAL A 10 -13.85 -4.03 15.28
C VAL A 10 -15.19 -4.50 14.71
N PRO A 11 -15.29 -4.77 13.40
CA PRO A 11 -16.51 -5.34 12.82
C PRO A 11 -16.88 -6.66 13.50
N GLU A 12 -18.18 -6.86 13.78
CA GLU A 12 -18.70 -8.07 14.43
C GLU A 12 -18.50 -9.33 13.56
N THR A 13 -18.50 -9.18 12.23
CA THR A 13 -18.37 -10.29 11.28
C THR A 13 -17.13 -10.12 10.40
N GLU A 14 -16.24 -11.11 10.46
CA GLU A 14 -15.03 -11.21 9.62
C GLU A 14 -14.22 -9.89 9.51
N PRO A 15 -13.71 -9.34 10.64
CA PRO A 15 -12.98 -8.06 10.65
C PRO A 15 -11.74 -8.05 9.74
N TRP A 16 -11.14 -9.21 9.47
CA TRP A 16 -10.05 -9.37 8.52
C TRP A 16 -10.46 -9.22 7.04
N ARG A 17 -11.74 -9.09 6.71
CA ARG A 17 -12.23 -8.79 5.34
C ARG A 17 -12.56 -7.32 5.14
N ASP A 18 -12.70 -6.56 6.22
CA ASP A 18 -13.07 -5.15 6.13
C ASP A 18 -11.85 -4.29 5.76
N ARG A 19 -11.87 -3.76 4.53
CA ARG A 19 -10.82 -2.88 4.01
C ARG A 19 -10.65 -1.61 4.83
N LYS A 20 -11.74 -0.98 5.25
CA LYS A 20 -11.71 0.30 5.96
C LYS A 20 -11.10 0.11 7.34
N PHE A 21 -11.48 -0.96 8.02
CA PHE A 21 -10.94 -1.33 9.32
C PHE A 21 -9.44 -1.68 9.23
N LEU A 22 -9.05 -2.57 8.31
CA LEU A 22 -7.66 -2.98 8.16
C LEU A 22 -6.75 -1.83 7.73
N ARG A 23 -7.24 -0.93 6.86
CA ARG A 23 -6.50 0.28 6.47
C ARG A 23 -6.28 1.21 7.66
N TRP A 24 -7.32 1.47 8.45
CA TRP A 24 -7.22 2.28 9.65
C TRP A 24 -6.26 1.66 10.68
N ALA A 25 -6.36 0.36 10.93
CA ALA A 25 -5.50 -0.33 11.90
C ALA A 25 -4.02 -0.30 11.48
N TYR A 26 -3.74 -0.46 10.18
CA TYR A 26 -2.37 -0.48 9.67
C TYR A 26 -1.79 0.92 9.48
N HIS A 27 -2.45 1.78 8.69
CA HIS A 27 -1.92 3.09 8.30
C HIS A 27 -2.16 4.17 9.36
N GLU A 28 -3.33 4.20 10.00
CA GLU A 28 -3.66 5.27 10.96
C GLU A 28 -3.19 4.95 12.39
N ARG A 29 -3.26 3.67 12.81
CA ARG A 29 -2.74 3.26 14.14
C ARG A 29 -1.31 2.74 14.12
N GLY A 30 -0.74 2.46 12.94
CA GLY A 30 0.61 1.90 12.82
C GLY A 30 0.75 0.47 13.35
N LEU A 31 -0.34 -0.31 13.40
CA LEU A 31 -0.28 -1.68 13.90
C LEU A 31 0.28 -2.63 12.84
N SER A 32 1.18 -3.53 13.26
CA SER A 32 1.67 -4.58 12.38
C SER A 32 0.58 -5.62 12.09
N PRO A 33 0.63 -6.36 10.95
CA PRO A 33 -0.31 -7.44 10.68
C PRO A 33 -0.35 -8.51 11.76
N ARG A 34 0.80 -8.77 12.40
CA ARG A 34 0.91 -9.68 13.54
C ARG A 34 0.12 -9.18 14.75
N THR A 35 0.23 -7.90 15.06
CA THR A 35 -0.50 -7.27 16.17
C THR A 35 -2.00 -7.28 15.88
N ILE A 36 -2.42 -6.93 14.67
CA ILE A 36 -3.83 -6.97 14.26
C ILE A 36 -4.38 -8.38 14.41
N ALA A 37 -3.66 -9.40 13.93
CA ALA A 37 -4.08 -10.79 14.05
C ALA A 37 -4.19 -11.27 15.50
N PHE A 38 -3.23 -10.88 16.35
CA PHE A 38 -3.26 -11.18 17.78
C PHE A 38 -4.49 -10.59 18.46
N GLU A 39 -4.79 -9.32 18.21
CA GLU A 39 -5.93 -8.62 18.78
C GLU A 39 -7.28 -9.16 18.28
N LEU A 40 -7.33 -9.67 17.05
CA LEU A 40 -8.52 -10.31 16.48
C LEU A 40 -8.66 -11.80 16.86
N GLY A 41 -7.67 -12.40 17.52
CA GLY A 41 -7.67 -13.83 17.84
C GLY A 41 -7.60 -14.75 16.61
N VAL A 42 -6.98 -14.30 15.51
CA VAL A 42 -6.85 -15.06 14.26
C VAL A 42 -5.39 -15.28 13.87
N GLU A 43 -5.16 -16.19 12.92
CA GLU A 43 -3.84 -16.42 12.37
C GLU A 43 -3.33 -15.21 11.56
N THR A 44 -2.05 -14.86 11.75
CA THR A 44 -1.40 -13.76 11.01
C THR A 44 -1.50 -13.94 9.50
N ALA A 45 -1.35 -15.17 9.00
CA ALA A 45 -1.46 -15.47 7.58
C ALA A 45 -2.82 -15.06 7.00
N ARG A 46 -3.92 -15.25 7.75
CA ARG A 46 -5.25 -14.85 7.32
C ARG A 46 -5.32 -13.34 7.11
N VAL A 47 -4.89 -12.57 8.11
CA VAL A 47 -4.88 -11.10 8.02
C VAL A 47 -4.00 -10.62 6.87
N THR A 48 -2.79 -11.17 6.74
CA THR A 48 -1.86 -10.79 5.67
C THR A 48 -2.47 -11.04 4.29
N VAL A 49 -3.01 -12.22 4.02
CA VAL A 49 -3.59 -12.56 2.70
C VAL A 49 -4.71 -11.59 2.32
N TYR A 50 -5.62 -11.27 3.24
CA TYR A 50 -6.69 -10.32 2.96
C TYR A 50 -6.19 -8.88 2.82
N MET A 51 -5.23 -8.46 3.65
CA MET A 51 -4.62 -7.13 3.50
C MET A 51 -3.90 -6.97 2.16
N GLU A 52 -3.27 -8.02 1.65
CA GLU A 52 -2.66 -8.03 0.32
C GLU A 52 -3.71 -7.98 -0.78
N SER A 53 -4.76 -8.80 -0.70
CA SER A 53 -5.84 -8.81 -1.69
C SER A 53 -6.63 -7.50 -1.73
N LEU A 54 -6.65 -6.76 -0.61
CA LEU A 54 -7.30 -5.45 -0.51
C LEU A 54 -6.36 -4.28 -0.84
N GLY A 55 -5.09 -4.57 -1.17
CA GLY A 55 -4.10 -3.56 -1.52
C GLY A 55 -3.67 -2.66 -0.35
N ILE A 56 -3.73 -3.14 0.90
CA ILE A 56 -3.40 -2.36 2.09
C ILE A 56 -1.91 -2.38 2.40
N LEU A 57 -1.28 -3.55 2.29
CA LEU A 57 0.15 -3.72 2.59
C LEU A 57 1.05 -3.20 1.46
N ARG A 58 0.62 -3.39 0.22
CA ARG A 58 1.39 -3.06 -0.98
C ARG A 58 0.45 -2.49 -2.03
N PRO A 59 -0.07 -1.25 -1.82
CA PRO A 59 -1.05 -0.66 -2.71
C PRO A 59 -0.53 -0.50 -4.16
N TRP A 60 0.79 -0.40 -4.36
CA TRP A 60 1.42 -0.40 -5.68
C TRP A 60 1.38 -1.74 -6.43
N ARG A 61 0.98 -2.84 -5.77
CA ARG A 61 0.71 -4.13 -6.44
C ARG A 61 -0.77 -4.33 -6.75
N HIS A 62 -1.62 -3.40 -6.37
CA HIS A 62 -3.07 -3.54 -6.49
C HIS A 62 -3.56 -2.75 -7.70
N GLU A 63 -3.99 -3.46 -8.75
CA GLU A 63 -4.39 -2.86 -10.02
C GLU A 63 -5.47 -1.79 -9.85
N ASP A 64 -6.55 -2.06 -9.12
CA ASP A 64 -7.62 -1.07 -8.95
C ASP A 64 -7.16 0.18 -8.22
N THR A 65 -6.18 0.05 -7.32
CA THR A 65 -5.65 1.20 -6.58
C THR A 65 -4.82 2.06 -7.54
N LEU A 66 -3.96 1.43 -8.34
CA LEU A 66 -3.17 2.13 -9.34
C LEU A 66 -4.04 2.74 -10.45
N ARG A 67 -5.05 2.03 -10.95
CA ARG A 67 -6.00 2.55 -11.94
C ARG A 67 -6.72 3.78 -11.40
N ARG A 68 -7.24 3.72 -10.18
CA ARG A 68 -7.93 4.87 -9.56
C ARG A 68 -7.01 6.08 -9.35
N LEU A 69 -5.75 5.87 -8.98
CA LEU A 69 -4.82 6.98 -8.75
C LEU A 69 -4.29 7.57 -10.07
N HIS A 70 -3.90 6.70 -11.01
CA HIS A 70 -3.27 7.13 -12.26
C HIS A 70 -4.31 7.59 -13.30
N VAL A 71 -5.35 6.79 -13.54
CA VAL A 71 -6.34 7.06 -14.60
C VAL A 71 -7.43 8.01 -14.13
N GLU A 72 -8.01 7.77 -12.95
CA GLU A 72 -9.14 8.59 -12.49
C GLU A 72 -8.68 9.91 -11.85
N GLN A 73 -7.55 9.92 -11.14
CA GLN A 73 -7.02 11.12 -10.49
C GLN A 73 -5.87 11.79 -11.25
N GLY A 74 -5.37 11.17 -12.32
CA GLY A 74 -4.32 11.75 -13.17
C GLY A 74 -2.94 11.84 -12.51
N LEU A 75 -2.70 11.10 -11.41
CA LEU A 75 -1.44 11.18 -10.67
C LEU A 75 -0.31 10.47 -11.41
N SER A 76 0.86 11.09 -11.47
CA SER A 76 2.09 10.48 -11.98
C SER A 76 2.64 9.41 -11.05
N ALA A 77 3.54 8.55 -11.56
CA ALA A 77 4.16 7.50 -10.75
C ALA A 77 4.95 8.06 -9.54
N ASP A 78 5.58 9.22 -9.69
CA ASP A 78 6.28 9.93 -8.60
C ASP A 78 5.30 10.44 -7.54
N GLU A 79 4.18 11.04 -7.94
CA GLU A 79 3.13 11.49 -7.01
C GLU A 79 2.46 10.33 -6.28
N ILE A 80 2.26 9.20 -6.96
CA ILE A 80 1.72 7.99 -6.35
C ILE A 80 2.70 7.42 -5.31
N ALA A 81 4.00 7.35 -5.64
CA ALA A 81 5.03 6.85 -4.74
C ALA A 81 5.27 7.79 -3.54
N ALA A 82 5.05 9.09 -3.68
CA ALA A 82 5.22 10.07 -2.60
C ALA A 82 4.13 10.00 -1.51
N ARG A 83 3.07 9.20 -1.71
CA ARG A 83 1.99 9.05 -0.72
C ARG A 83 2.47 8.24 0.48
N ASP A 84 2.07 8.61 1.69
CA ASP A 84 2.45 7.90 2.93
C ASP A 84 2.10 6.40 2.92
N GLU A 85 1.06 6.01 2.19
CA GLU A 85 0.63 4.62 2.08
C GLU A 85 1.51 3.78 1.12
N PHE A 86 2.33 4.44 0.31
CA PHE A 86 3.16 3.86 -0.75
C PHE A 86 4.62 3.84 -0.32
N ASP A 87 4.97 2.83 0.48
CA ASP A 87 6.36 2.52 0.85
C ASP A 87 7.14 1.87 -0.31
N CYS A 88 7.29 2.58 -1.43
CA CYS A 88 8.02 2.10 -2.60
C CYS A 88 8.59 3.24 -3.46
N SER A 89 9.55 2.91 -4.32
CA SER A 89 10.11 3.89 -5.26
C SER A 89 9.17 4.19 -6.43
N PRO A 90 9.25 5.38 -7.06
CA PRO A 90 8.53 5.70 -8.29
C PRO A 90 8.74 4.65 -9.40
N THR A 91 9.95 4.10 -9.52
CA THR A 91 10.28 3.01 -10.45
C THR A 91 9.44 1.76 -10.19
N THR A 92 9.19 1.43 -8.93
CA THR A 92 8.33 0.31 -8.56
C THR A 92 6.90 0.57 -9.03
N VAL A 93 6.39 1.79 -8.84
CA VAL A 93 5.05 2.17 -9.32
C VAL A 93 4.97 2.09 -10.85
N ARG A 94 5.91 2.68 -11.58
CA ARG A 94 5.98 2.60 -13.06
C ARG A 94 5.92 1.17 -13.56
N LYS A 95 6.75 0.29 -13.00
CA LYS A 95 6.77 -1.14 -13.34
C LYS A 95 5.38 -1.80 -13.24
N TYR A 96 4.62 -1.52 -12.19
CA TYR A 96 3.28 -2.07 -12.03
C TYR A 96 2.25 -1.37 -12.93
N LEU A 97 2.35 -0.05 -13.13
CA LEU A 97 1.52 0.66 -14.11
C LEU A 97 1.69 0.05 -15.51
N SER A 98 2.92 -0.17 -15.98
CA SER A 98 3.19 -0.78 -17.28
C SER A 98 2.70 -2.23 -17.31
N ARG A 99 2.91 -2.99 -16.23
CA ARG A 99 2.41 -4.39 -16.11
C ARG A 99 0.90 -4.49 -16.27
N TYR A 100 0.14 -3.51 -15.80
CA TYR A 100 -1.32 -3.46 -15.93
C TYR A 100 -1.79 -2.72 -17.19
N GLY A 101 -0.87 -2.28 -18.06
CA GLY A 101 -1.19 -1.51 -19.26
C GLY A 101 -1.79 -0.14 -18.96
N LEU A 102 -1.47 0.44 -17.80
CA LEU A 102 -1.93 1.77 -17.37
C LEU A 102 -1.01 2.90 -17.85
N THR A 103 0.24 2.57 -18.22
CA THR A 103 1.17 3.48 -18.90
C THR A 103 1.86 2.74 -20.04
N ASN A 104 2.28 3.50 -21.05
CA ASN A 104 3.13 3.03 -22.15
C ASN A 104 4.62 3.32 -21.89
N GLU A 105 4.97 3.86 -20.73
CA GLU A 105 6.36 4.04 -20.33
C GLU A 105 7.05 2.67 -20.20
N ASP A 106 8.14 2.51 -20.93
CA ASP A 106 8.99 1.33 -20.83
C ASP A 106 9.68 1.36 -19.45
N PRO A 107 9.48 0.33 -18.60
CA PRO A 107 10.08 0.30 -17.27
C PRO A 107 11.62 0.22 -17.30
N ASP A 108 12.23 -0.10 -18.44
CA ASP A 108 13.67 -0.11 -18.65
C ASP A 108 14.20 1.22 -19.22
N ASP A 109 13.32 2.15 -19.65
CA ASP A 109 13.68 3.51 -20.11
C ASP A 109 13.75 4.53 -18.95
N VAL A 110 13.79 4.03 -17.71
CA VAL A 110 14.09 4.88 -16.55
C VAL A 110 15.58 5.13 -16.54
N THR A 111 16.00 6.15 -17.28
CA THR A 111 17.36 6.68 -17.23
C THR A 111 17.69 6.92 -15.76
N TYR A 112 18.76 6.29 -15.27
CA TYR A 112 19.36 6.61 -13.97
C TYR A 112 19.82 8.07 -14.02
N GLY A 113 18.89 9.00 -13.81
CA GLY A 113 19.18 10.41 -13.60
C GLY A 113 19.94 10.52 -12.30
N ARG A 114 21.27 10.40 -12.39
CA ARG A 114 22.26 10.98 -11.47
C ARG A 114 21.80 11.07 -10.01
N LEU A 115 21.97 9.98 -9.27
CA LEU A 115 22.03 10.06 -7.80
C LEU A 115 23.35 10.69 -7.30
N ASP A 116 24.25 11.10 -8.21
CA ASP A 116 25.55 11.70 -7.87
C ASP A 116 25.51 13.20 -7.51
N GLU A 117 24.36 13.89 -7.56
CA GLU A 117 24.31 15.35 -7.27
C GLU A 117 23.72 15.72 -5.91
N LEU A 118 23.61 14.78 -4.96
CA LEU A 118 23.12 15.05 -3.59
C LEU A 118 24.18 14.89 -2.48
N ASN A 119 25.48 14.76 -2.81
CA ASN A 119 26.54 14.72 -1.79
C ASN A 119 27.67 15.75 -2.02
N SER A 120 27.33 16.96 -2.46
CA SER A 120 28.26 18.09 -2.45
C SER A 120 27.71 19.23 -1.61
N VAL A 121 27.90 19.14 -0.29
CA VAL A 121 28.20 20.31 0.56
C VAL A 121 29.14 19.87 1.69
#